data_AF-A0AAU8J0D4-F1
#
_entry.id   AF-A0AAU8J0D4-F1
#
_cell.length_a   1.000
_cell.length_b   1.000
_cell.length_c   1.000
_cell.angle_alpha   90.00
_cell.angle_beta   90.00
_cell.angle_gamma   90.00
#
_symmetry.space_group_name_H-M   'P 1'
#
loop_
_entity.id
_entity.type
_entity.pdbx_description
1 polymer ?
#
loop_
_entity_poly.entity_id
_entity_poly.type
_entity_poly.pdbx_seq_one_letter_code
_entity_poly.pdbx_strand_id
1 'polypeptide(L)'
;MSGPYRYTTPPSPKSATGSTAAVYAQADTDFGIPKPATLVVLASAPELLAPTWSLLRESLIAGSGSRADRELVAAGVSQANRCPFCVDAHAVLLHAHGDPALGEAVARGTDPRDERAARILRWGRETRVPGAPGLAPPPFPRTDLAAQLGTALAFHFINRIVSALLTENLLPAGAQRWQAVRALAGRGVSGVVRAAHTPGTSLPLLDSLEPGPGWAAGSPVGPAYEALRTAATKGAGLLDDADLGLVQQTVADWDGTHPPAVWPELPDRAKRPGARLALLAALAPYRITDADVAAWRVPPYTDHCLVHLVAYGAFAAVDRIESALPASLTARLENR
;
A
#
# COMPACT_ATOMS: atom_id res chain seq x y z
N MET A 1 -0.37 -25.15 -2.53
CA MET A 1 -1.30 -24.07 -2.12
C MET A 1 -1.97 -23.54 -3.38
N SER A 2 -3.30 -23.62 -3.50
CA SER A 2 -4.05 -23.25 -4.72
C SER A 2 -4.81 -21.90 -4.60
N GLY A 3 -4.46 -21.08 -3.61
CA GLY A 3 -5.05 -19.76 -3.39
C GLY A 3 -4.10 -18.61 -3.77
N PRO A 4 -4.58 -17.36 -3.74
CA PRO A 4 -3.78 -16.19 -4.08
C PRO A 4 -2.72 -15.82 -3.03
N TYR A 5 -2.70 -16.51 -1.88
CA TYR A 5 -1.80 -16.21 -0.76
C TYR A 5 -0.50 -17.01 -0.85
N ARG A 6 0.63 -16.31 -0.68
CA ARG A 6 1.97 -16.89 -0.56
C ARG A 6 2.32 -16.95 0.92
N TYR A 7 2.89 -18.08 1.34
CA TYR A 7 3.49 -18.28 2.67
C TYR A 7 2.55 -18.28 3.88
N THR A 8 1.35 -17.72 3.77
CA THR A 8 0.35 -17.65 4.84
C THR A 8 -0.93 -18.39 4.45
N THR A 9 -1.70 -18.79 5.45
CA THR A 9 -3.06 -19.31 5.33
C THR A 9 -4.01 -18.41 6.12
N PRO A 10 -4.45 -17.27 5.54
CA PRO A 10 -5.32 -16.34 6.25
C PRO A 10 -6.65 -17.00 6.65
N PRO A 11 -7.21 -16.65 7.82
CA PRO A 11 -8.54 -17.10 8.22
C PRO A 11 -9.59 -16.79 7.16
N SER A 12 -10.56 -17.69 7.00
CA SER A 12 -11.66 -17.49 6.05
C SER A 12 -12.43 -16.20 6.38
N PRO A 13 -12.71 -15.33 5.40
CA PRO A 13 -13.55 -14.16 5.66
C PRO A 13 -14.96 -14.49 6.15
N LYS A 14 -15.43 -15.73 5.94
CA LYS A 14 -16.74 -16.18 6.45
C LYS A 14 -16.74 -16.43 7.97
N SER A 15 -15.58 -16.65 8.57
CA SER A 15 -15.43 -16.83 10.02
C SER A 15 -15.01 -15.54 10.73
N ALA A 16 -14.98 -14.40 10.02
CA ALA A 16 -14.61 -13.13 10.62
C ALA A 16 -15.66 -12.69 11.65
N THR A 17 -15.19 -12.17 12.78
CA THR A 17 -16.00 -11.59 13.86
C THR A 17 -15.41 -10.24 14.28
N GLY A 18 -16.13 -9.48 15.11
CA GLY A 18 -15.65 -8.22 15.67
C GLY A 18 -15.21 -7.20 14.62
N SER A 19 -14.09 -6.51 14.87
CA SER A 19 -13.56 -5.46 13.98
C SER A 19 -13.25 -5.98 12.57
N THR A 20 -12.70 -7.20 12.43
CA THR A 20 -12.44 -7.83 11.12
C THR A 20 -13.70 -7.97 10.27
N ALA A 21 -14.82 -8.39 10.88
CA ALA A 21 -16.10 -8.48 10.16
C ALA A 21 -16.63 -7.10 9.74
N ALA A 22 -16.49 -6.09 10.61
CA ALA A 22 -16.88 -4.72 10.33
C ALA A 22 -16.06 -4.10 9.19
N VAL A 23 -14.74 -4.35 9.14
CA VAL A 23 -13.87 -3.97 8.03
C VAL A 23 -14.35 -4.61 6.72
N TYR A 24 -14.63 -5.91 6.71
CA TYR A 24 -15.10 -6.57 5.48
C TYR A 24 -16.46 -6.07 5.01
N ALA A 25 -17.38 -5.78 5.93
CA ALA A 25 -18.68 -5.22 5.57
C ALA A 25 -18.55 -3.80 4.98
N GLN A 26 -17.71 -2.95 5.58
CA GLN A 26 -17.45 -1.62 5.05
C GLN A 26 -16.71 -1.67 3.70
N ALA A 27 -15.74 -2.58 3.54
CA ALA A 27 -15.03 -2.77 2.29
C ALA A 27 -15.94 -3.26 1.15
N ASP A 28 -16.87 -4.18 1.43
CA ASP A 28 -17.86 -4.63 0.45
C ASP A 28 -18.72 -3.47 -0.06
N THR A 29 -19.12 -2.58 0.85
CA THR A 29 -19.95 -1.41 0.55
C THR A 29 -19.19 -0.33 -0.23
N ASP A 30 -17.99 0.04 0.24
CA ASP A 30 -17.27 1.24 -0.22
C ASP A 30 -16.30 0.95 -1.38
N PHE A 31 -15.81 -0.29 -1.46
CA PHE A 31 -14.87 -0.72 -2.50
C PHE A 31 -15.56 -1.48 -3.64
N GLY A 32 -16.71 -2.10 -3.37
CA GLY A 32 -17.51 -2.84 -4.35
C GLY A 32 -16.88 -4.18 -4.78
N ILE A 33 -15.80 -4.57 -4.12
CA ILE A 33 -15.14 -5.87 -4.30
C ILE A 33 -15.28 -6.63 -2.98
N PRO A 34 -16.09 -7.69 -2.94
CA PRO A 34 -16.24 -8.49 -1.74
C PRO A 34 -14.92 -9.12 -1.34
N LYS A 35 -14.45 -8.85 -0.12
CA LYS A 35 -13.30 -9.53 0.52
C LYS A 35 -12.04 -9.50 -0.36
N PRO A 36 -11.51 -8.32 -0.69
CA PRO A 36 -10.37 -8.20 -1.58
C PRO A 36 -9.14 -8.90 -0.95
N ALA A 37 -8.41 -9.68 -1.75
CA ALA A 37 -7.26 -10.46 -1.29
C ALA A 37 -6.20 -9.61 -0.56
N THR A 38 -6.09 -8.32 -0.93
CA THR A 38 -5.23 -7.32 -0.30
C THR A 38 -5.58 -7.02 1.16
N LEU A 39 -6.84 -7.19 1.56
CA LEU A 39 -7.28 -7.10 2.95
C LEU A 39 -7.25 -8.47 3.62
N VAL A 40 -7.70 -9.52 2.92
CA VAL A 40 -7.78 -10.87 3.50
C VAL A 40 -6.40 -11.40 3.90
N VAL A 41 -5.35 -11.06 3.17
CA VAL A 41 -3.97 -11.46 3.53
C VAL A 41 -3.54 -10.95 4.91
N LEU A 42 -4.09 -9.83 5.36
CA LEU A 42 -3.80 -9.26 6.68
C LEU A 42 -4.58 -9.93 7.81
N ALA A 43 -5.55 -10.81 7.52
CA ALA A 43 -6.38 -11.47 8.54
C ALA A 43 -5.59 -12.41 9.47
N SER A 44 -4.37 -12.81 9.08
CA SER A 44 -3.45 -13.53 9.98
C SER A 44 -2.85 -12.62 11.07
N ALA A 45 -2.96 -11.30 10.94
CA ALA A 45 -2.56 -10.28 11.91
C ALA A 45 -3.63 -9.15 11.93
N PRO A 46 -4.82 -9.41 12.52
CA PRO A 46 -6.00 -8.53 12.44
C PRO A 46 -5.75 -7.10 12.95
N GLU A 47 -4.75 -6.89 13.81
CA GLU A 47 -4.28 -5.60 14.30
C GLU A 47 -3.83 -4.67 13.15
N LEU A 48 -3.42 -5.23 12.01
CA LEU A 48 -3.03 -4.47 10.80
C LEU A 48 -4.20 -4.21 9.86
N LEU A 49 -5.28 -4.99 9.96
CA LEU A 49 -6.37 -4.98 9.00
C LEU A 49 -7.18 -3.68 9.07
N ALA A 50 -7.69 -3.31 10.24
CA ALA A 50 -8.50 -2.11 10.42
C ALA A 50 -7.72 -0.81 10.14
N PRO A 51 -6.45 -0.66 10.58
CA PRO A 51 -5.64 0.50 10.21
C PRO A 51 -5.32 0.58 8.72
N THR A 52 -4.99 -0.54 8.07
CA THR A 52 -4.72 -0.55 6.62
C THR A 52 -5.97 -0.17 5.83
N TRP A 53 -7.12 -0.76 6.18
CA TRP A 53 -8.39 -0.41 5.56
C TRP A 53 -8.74 1.06 5.78
N SER A 54 -8.58 1.57 7.00
CA SER A 54 -8.88 2.97 7.30
C SER A 54 -8.01 3.93 6.51
N LEU A 55 -6.70 3.67 6.41
CA LEU A 55 -5.83 4.55 5.62
C LEU A 55 -6.19 4.49 4.14
N LEU A 56 -6.41 3.30 3.58
CA LEU A 56 -6.87 3.15 2.19
C LEU A 56 -8.18 3.90 1.96
N ARG A 57 -9.20 3.68 2.81
CA ARG A 57 -10.52 4.24 2.64
C ARG A 57 -10.50 5.76 2.75
N GLU A 58 -9.92 6.29 3.82
CA GLU A 58 -9.95 7.73 4.11
C GLU A 58 -9.07 8.54 3.15
N SER A 59 -8.04 7.91 2.55
CA SER A 59 -7.23 8.58 1.54
C SER A 59 -7.74 8.38 0.12
N LEU A 60 -7.90 7.14 -0.35
CA LEU A 60 -8.26 6.83 -1.74
C LEU A 60 -9.76 6.98 -2.00
N ILE A 61 -10.61 6.41 -1.15
CA ILE A 61 -12.05 6.26 -1.44
C ILE A 61 -12.80 7.54 -1.07
N ALA A 62 -12.72 7.94 0.20
CA ALA A 62 -13.41 9.09 0.78
C ALA A 62 -12.57 10.38 0.80
N GLY A 63 -11.33 10.33 0.30
CA GLY A 63 -10.45 11.50 0.27
C GLY A 63 -10.99 12.66 -0.56
N SER A 64 -10.50 13.87 -0.28
CA SER A 64 -10.81 15.09 -1.03
C SER A 64 -10.27 15.06 -2.46
N GLY A 65 -10.93 15.79 -3.35
CA GLY A 65 -10.59 15.87 -4.77
C GLY A 65 -11.13 14.69 -5.59
N SER A 66 -10.59 14.56 -6.80
CA SER A 66 -10.97 13.50 -7.75
C SER A 66 -10.47 12.14 -7.30
N ARG A 67 -11.36 11.15 -7.16
CA ARG A 67 -10.95 9.75 -6.94
C ARG A 67 -10.09 9.22 -8.08
N ALA A 68 -10.38 9.59 -9.33
CA ALA A 68 -9.55 9.21 -10.47
C ALA A 68 -8.11 9.75 -10.35
N ASP A 69 -7.92 10.96 -9.80
CA ASP A 69 -6.58 11.51 -9.56
C ASP A 69 -5.84 10.68 -8.50
N ARG A 70 -6.54 10.22 -7.45
CA ARG A 70 -5.96 9.35 -6.42
C ARG A 70 -5.65 7.95 -6.94
N GLU A 71 -6.51 7.40 -7.80
CA GLU A 71 -6.23 6.14 -8.52
C GLU A 71 -4.99 6.27 -9.42
N LEU A 72 -4.74 7.44 -10.02
CA LEU A 72 -3.52 7.70 -10.80
C LEU A 72 -2.27 7.78 -9.91
N VAL A 73 -2.36 8.43 -8.75
CA VAL A 73 -1.26 8.41 -7.76
C VAL A 73 -0.94 6.98 -7.36
N ALA A 74 -1.96 6.20 -6.97
CA ALA A 74 -1.80 4.81 -6.56
C ALA A 74 -1.22 3.92 -7.68
N ALA A 75 -1.65 4.13 -8.92
CA ALA A 75 -1.09 3.47 -10.10
C ALA A 75 0.39 3.82 -10.32
N GLY A 76 0.76 5.09 -10.15
CA GLY A 76 2.15 5.56 -10.27
C GLY A 76 3.06 4.92 -9.23
N VAL A 77 2.59 4.89 -7.98
CA VAL A 77 3.27 4.20 -6.86
C VAL A 77 3.43 2.71 -7.15
N SER A 78 2.37 2.07 -7.65
CA SER A 78 2.37 0.65 -7.99
C SER A 78 3.35 0.31 -9.12
N GLN A 79 3.48 1.18 -10.13
CA GLN A 79 4.48 1.06 -11.18
C GLN A 79 5.91 1.23 -10.63
N ALA A 80 6.15 2.26 -9.81
CA ALA A 80 7.45 2.50 -9.20
C ALA A 80 7.87 1.36 -8.25
N ASN A 81 6.92 0.76 -7.53
CA ASN A 81 7.15 -0.39 -6.67
C ASN A 81 7.24 -1.73 -7.42
N ARG A 82 7.01 -1.76 -8.74
CA ARG A 82 6.96 -2.97 -9.56
C ARG A 82 5.95 -3.99 -9.01
N CYS A 83 4.71 -3.56 -8.76
CA CYS A 83 3.63 -4.40 -8.23
C CYS A 83 2.55 -4.65 -9.31
N PRO A 84 2.65 -5.73 -10.11
CA PRO A 84 1.72 -5.98 -11.23
C PRO A 84 0.26 -6.11 -10.80
N PHE A 85 0.01 -6.79 -9.68
CA PHE A 85 -1.33 -6.95 -9.11
C PHE A 85 -2.03 -5.60 -8.92
N CYS A 86 -1.34 -4.62 -8.32
CA CYS A 86 -1.92 -3.32 -8.05
C CYS A 86 -2.02 -2.46 -9.31
N VAL A 87 -1.05 -2.54 -10.24
CA VAL A 87 -1.15 -1.87 -11.55
C VAL A 87 -2.41 -2.32 -12.29
N ASP A 88 -2.65 -3.64 -12.34
CA ASP A 88 -3.85 -4.20 -12.96
C ASP A 88 -5.14 -3.76 -12.24
N ALA A 89 -5.13 -3.74 -10.90
CA ALA A 89 -6.28 -3.31 -10.11
C ALA A 89 -6.65 -1.84 -10.37
N HIS A 90 -5.67 -0.94 -10.36
CA HIS A 90 -5.91 0.47 -10.66
C HIS A 90 -6.32 0.70 -12.11
N ALA A 91 -5.79 -0.07 -13.06
CA ALA A 91 -6.28 -0.01 -14.45
C ALA A 91 -7.79 -0.34 -14.51
N VAL A 92 -8.24 -1.40 -13.82
CA VAL A 92 -9.67 -1.76 -13.75
C VAL A 92 -10.51 -0.65 -13.09
N LEU A 93 -10.02 -0.04 -12.01
CA LEU A 93 -10.72 1.05 -11.32
C LEU A 93 -10.82 2.33 -12.17
N LEU A 94 -9.80 2.62 -12.98
CA LEU A 94 -9.85 3.74 -13.95
C LEU A 94 -10.87 3.47 -15.07
N HIS A 95 -11.00 2.22 -15.55
CA HIS A 95 -12.10 1.83 -16.42
C HIS A 95 -13.47 2.07 -15.74
N ALA A 96 -13.60 1.77 -14.45
CA ALA A 96 -14.82 1.99 -13.68
C ALA A 96 -15.19 3.49 -13.56
N HIS A 97 -14.20 4.37 -13.51
CA HIS A 97 -14.40 5.82 -13.57
C HIS A 97 -14.86 6.35 -14.93
N GLY A 98 -14.90 5.50 -15.96
CA GLY A 98 -15.36 5.87 -17.31
C GLY A 98 -14.24 6.38 -18.22
N ASP A 99 -12.98 6.21 -17.83
CA ASP A 99 -11.82 6.53 -18.67
C ASP A 99 -11.03 5.26 -19.05
N PRO A 100 -11.52 4.50 -20.05
CA PRO A 100 -10.83 3.30 -20.49
C PRO A 100 -9.48 3.60 -21.14
N ALA A 101 -9.29 4.78 -21.74
CA ALA A 101 -8.02 5.15 -22.35
C ALA A 101 -6.93 5.33 -21.30
N LEU A 102 -7.27 5.96 -20.17
CA LEU A 102 -6.40 6.13 -19.03
C LEU A 102 -6.05 4.79 -18.36
N GLY A 103 -7.06 3.94 -18.11
CA GLY A 103 -6.84 2.60 -17.56
C GLY A 103 -5.92 1.75 -18.44
N GLU A 104 -6.07 1.83 -19.76
CA GLU A 104 -5.20 1.12 -20.70
C GLU A 104 -3.78 1.70 -20.80
N ALA A 105 -3.60 3.02 -20.63
CA ALA A 105 -2.27 3.62 -20.55
C ALA A 105 -1.52 3.12 -19.30
N VAL A 106 -2.22 3.09 -18.15
CA VAL A 106 -1.68 2.56 -16.88
C VAL A 106 -1.30 1.09 -16.99
N ALA A 107 -2.19 0.24 -17.55
CA ALA A 107 -1.93 -1.19 -17.72
C ALA A 107 -0.70 -1.48 -18.60
N ARG A 108 -0.44 -0.63 -19.60
CA ARG A 108 0.74 -0.75 -20.47
C ARG A 108 2.01 -0.10 -19.90
N GLY A 109 1.92 0.62 -18.78
CA GLY A 109 3.03 1.41 -18.26
C GLY A 109 3.41 2.60 -19.14
N THR A 110 2.51 3.06 -20.01
CA THR A 110 2.73 4.22 -20.89
C THR A 110 2.15 5.49 -20.26
N ASP A 111 2.66 6.65 -20.66
CA ASP A 111 2.10 7.91 -20.21
C ASP A 111 0.69 8.15 -20.81
N PRO A 112 -0.28 8.61 -20.00
CA PRO A 112 -1.58 9.06 -20.49
C PRO A 112 -1.45 10.17 -21.53
N ARG A 113 -2.42 10.25 -22.46
CA ARG A 113 -2.47 11.34 -23.45
C ARG A 113 -2.85 12.68 -22.82
N ASP A 114 -3.68 12.64 -21.78
CA ASP A 114 -4.01 13.82 -21.00
C ASP A 114 -2.82 14.25 -20.14
N GLU A 115 -2.37 15.48 -20.33
CA GLU A 115 -1.14 15.97 -19.70
C GLU A 115 -1.28 16.10 -18.18
N ARG A 116 -2.48 16.47 -17.69
CA ARG A 116 -2.75 16.55 -16.24
C ARG A 116 -2.63 15.16 -15.62
N ALA A 117 -3.30 14.16 -16.20
CA ALA A 117 -3.24 12.78 -15.75
C ALA A 117 -1.82 12.22 -15.81
N ALA A 118 -1.05 12.53 -16.85
CA ALA A 118 0.35 12.14 -16.97
C ALA A 118 1.23 12.74 -15.86
N ARG A 119 1.02 14.02 -15.50
CA ARG A 119 1.73 14.66 -14.37
C ARG A 119 1.39 14.02 -13.03
N ILE A 120 0.12 13.68 -12.78
CA ILE A 120 -0.30 13.01 -11.54
C ILE A 120 0.28 11.60 -11.44
N LEU A 121 0.21 10.82 -12.52
CA LEU A 121 0.81 9.49 -12.59
C LEU A 121 2.33 9.54 -12.35
N ARG A 122 3.02 10.51 -12.97
CA ARG A 122 4.46 10.73 -12.77
C ARG A 122 4.78 11.11 -11.33
N TRP A 123 4.02 12.02 -10.73
CA TRP A 123 4.19 12.41 -9.33
C TRP A 123 4.10 11.19 -8.41
N GLY A 124 3.12 10.29 -8.62
CA GLY A 124 3.01 9.03 -7.88
C GLY A 124 4.19 8.08 -8.10
N ARG A 125 4.85 8.09 -9.26
CA ARG A 125 6.09 7.30 -9.47
C ARG A 125 7.26 7.89 -8.67
N GLU A 126 7.34 9.21 -8.63
CA GLU A 126 8.43 9.95 -7.97
C GLU A 126 8.39 9.84 -6.45
N THR A 127 7.24 9.57 -5.82
CA THR A 127 7.15 9.39 -4.35
C THR A 127 7.99 8.21 -3.84
N ARG A 128 8.37 7.26 -4.70
CA ARG A 128 9.30 6.18 -4.31
C ARG A 128 10.68 6.71 -3.94
N VAL A 129 11.13 7.80 -4.56
CA VAL A 129 12.46 8.38 -4.38
C VAL A 129 12.40 9.38 -3.23
N PRO A 130 13.00 9.07 -2.07
CA PRO A 130 12.92 9.97 -0.93
C PRO A 130 13.57 11.32 -1.24
N GLY A 131 12.86 12.42 -0.96
CA GLY A 131 13.35 13.77 -1.25
C GLY A 131 13.35 14.16 -2.73
N ALA A 132 12.66 13.43 -3.60
CA ALA A 132 12.61 13.76 -5.03
C ALA A 132 12.12 15.20 -5.27
N PRO A 133 12.85 16.00 -6.08
CA PRO A 133 12.53 17.41 -6.29
C PRO A 133 11.20 17.60 -7.03
N GLY A 134 10.80 16.65 -7.88
CA GLY A 134 9.55 16.73 -8.65
C GLY A 134 8.28 16.53 -7.81
N LEU A 135 8.41 16.25 -6.51
CA LEU A 135 7.28 16.21 -5.59
C LEU A 135 6.69 17.59 -5.30
N ALA A 136 7.44 18.68 -5.53
CA ALA A 136 7.02 20.05 -5.28
C ALA A 136 7.28 20.99 -6.48
N PRO A 137 6.30 21.80 -6.93
CA PRO A 137 4.91 21.82 -6.47
C PRO A 137 4.11 20.58 -6.92
N PRO A 138 3.12 20.11 -6.15
CA PRO A 138 2.31 18.97 -6.55
C PRO A 138 1.39 19.32 -7.73
N PRO A 139 1.02 18.35 -8.59
CA PRO A 139 0.17 18.58 -9.77
C PRO A 139 -1.33 18.66 -9.44
N PHE A 140 -1.68 18.91 -8.17
CA PHE A 140 -3.06 18.98 -7.65
C PHE A 140 -3.19 20.07 -6.58
N PRO A 141 -4.40 20.56 -6.27
CA PRO A 141 -4.62 21.58 -5.25
C PRO A 141 -4.11 21.15 -3.88
N ARG A 142 -3.59 22.10 -3.09
CA ARG A 142 -3.13 21.80 -1.71
C ARG A 142 -4.23 21.30 -0.79
N THR A 143 -5.50 21.62 -1.06
CA THR A 143 -6.67 21.10 -0.32
C THR A 143 -6.83 19.58 -0.45
N ASP A 144 -6.23 18.99 -1.48
CA ASP A 144 -6.29 17.55 -1.76
C ASP A 144 -5.03 16.82 -1.27
N LEU A 145 -4.05 17.55 -0.70
CA LEU A 145 -2.74 17.02 -0.35
C LEU A 145 -2.82 15.83 0.60
N ALA A 146 -3.60 15.92 1.68
CA ALA A 146 -3.74 14.83 2.64
C ALA A 146 -4.28 13.55 2.00
N ALA A 147 -5.26 13.67 1.09
CA ALA A 147 -5.84 12.53 0.39
C ALA A 147 -4.86 11.93 -0.63
N GLN A 148 -4.16 12.77 -1.41
CA GLN A 148 -3.21 12.31 -2.43
C GLN A 148 -1.95 11.68 -1.80
N LEU A 149 -1.37 12.32 -0.80
CA LEU A 149 -0.20 11.81 -0.08
C LEU A 149 -0.55 10.59 0.77
N GLY A 150 -1.69 10.60 1.46
CA GLY A 150 -2.21 9.44 2.17
C GLY A 150 -2.39 8.24 1.23
N THR A 151 -2.88 8.47 0.01
CA THR A 151 -3.02 7.43 -1.01
C THR A 151 -1.63 6.90 -1.41
N ALA A 152 -0.67 7.78 -1.68
CA ALA A 152 0.67 7.35 -2.05
C ALA A 152 1.32 6.47 -0.97
N LEU A 153 1.26 6.89 0.29
CA LEU A 153 1.83 6.16 1.43
C LEU A 153 1.08 4.85 1.71
N ALA A 154 -0.26 4.84 1.59
CA ALA A 154 -1.05 3.62 1.67
C ALA A 154 -0.59 2.58 0.63
N PHE A 155 -0.36 3.00 -0.61
CA PHE A 155 0.08 2.08 -1.66
C PHE A 155 1.55 1.70 -1.55
N HIS A 156 2.43 2.55 -1.02
CA HIS A 156 3.77 2.10 -0.64
C HIS A 156 3.74 0.97 0.39
N PHE A 157 2.81 0.99 1.35
CA PHE A 157 2.59 -0.14 2.26
C PHE A 157 1.94 -1.34 1.55
N ILE A 158 0.78 -1.15 0.92
CA ILE A 158 -0.03 -2.22 0.32
C ILE A 158 0.73 -2.93 -0.80
N ASN A 159 1.42 -2.23 -1.69
CA ASN A 159 2.21 -2.87 -2.74
C ASN A 159 3.24 -3.84 -2.17
N ARG A 160 3.85 -3.50 -1.03
CA ARG A 160 4.86 -4.34 -0.38
C ARG A 160 4.25 -5.58 0.27
N ILE A 161 3.10 -5.42 0.94
CA ILE A 161 2.31 -6.55 1.44
C ILE A 161 1.92 -7.47 0.28
N VAL A 162 1.35 -6.92 -0.80
CA VAL A 162 0.88 -7.67 -1.96
C VAL A 162 2.03 -8.41 -2.65
N SER A 163 3.14 -7.74 -2.94
CA SER A 163 4.28 -8.37 -3.61
C SER A 163 4.97 -9.43 -2.74
N ALA A 164 4.91 -9.32 -1.41
CA ALA A 164 5.48 -10.29 -0.49
C ALA A 164 4.57 -11.51 -0.29
N LEU A 165 3.26 -11.29 -0.11
CA LEU A 165 2.33 -12.27 0.45
C LEU A 165 1.21 -12.69 -0.51
N LEU A 166 1.10 -12.10 -1.70
CA LEU A 166 0.15 -12.51 -2.73
C LEU A 166 0.85 -12.97 -4.01
N THR A 167 0.16 -13.82 -4.76
CA THR A 167 0.50 -14.09 -6.17
C THR A 167 0.25 -12.84 -7.00
N GLU A 168 1.00 -12.66 -8.08
CA GLU A 168 0.94 -11.45 -8.92
C GLU A 168 -0.38 -11.28 -9.71
N ASN A 169 -1.20 -12.33 -9.77
CA ASN A 169 -2.44 -12.31 -10.55
C ASN A 169 -3.60 -11.70 -9.76
N LEU A 170 -4.19 -10.63 -10.29
CA LEU A 170 -5.42 -10.04 -9.76
C LEU A 170 -6.62 -10.98 -9.92
N LEU A 171 -6.79 -11.54 -11.13
CA LEU A 171 -7.86 -12.47 -11.45
C LEU A 171 -7.29 -13.88 -11.69
N PRO A 172 -8.10 -14.94 -11.51
CA PRO A 172 -7.69 -16.30 -11.81
C PRO A 172 -7.07 -16.43 -13.20
N ALA A 173 -5.98 -17.21 -13.29
CA ALA A 173 -5.22 -17.44 -14.52
C ALA A 173 -4.70 -16.17 -15.24
N GLY A 174 -4.65 -15.02 -14.55
CA GLY A 174 -4.19 -13.77 -15.17
C GLY A 174 -5.20 -13.17 -16.15
N ALA A 175 -6.49 -13.49 -16.02
CA ALA A 175 -7.54 -13.05 -16.95
C ALA A 175 -7.63 -11.52 -17.08
N GLN A 176 -7.17 -10.76 -16.08
CA GLN A 176 -7.12 -9.30 -16.13
C GLN A 176 -6.20 -8.74 -17.21
N ARG A 177 -5.32 -9.55 -17.82
CA ARG A 177 -4.46 -9.13 -18.94
C ARG A 177 -5.25 -8.78 -20.20
N TRP A 178 -6.48 -9.27 -20.32
CA TRP A 178 -7.36 -8.99 -21.46
C TRP A 178 -8.16 -7.70 -21.24
N GLN A 179 -8.07 -6.76 -22.19
CA GLN A 179 -8.78 -5.48 -22.11
C GLN A 179 -10.29 -5.64 -21.91
N ALA A 180 -10.92 -6.60 -22.59
CA ALA A 180 -12.36 -6.87 -22.45
C ALA A 180 -12.73 -7.28 -21.02
N VAL A 181 -11.88 -8.07 -20.35
CA VAL A 181 -12.07 -8.48 -18.95
C VAL A 181 -11.95 -7.27 -18.02
N ARG A 182 -10.95 -6.40 -18.22
CA ARG A 182 -10.81 -5.17 -17.43
C ARG A 182 -12.02 -4.25 -17.58
N ALA A 183 -12.48 -4.05 -18.81
CA ALA A 183 -13.64 -3.23 -19.09
C ALA A 183 -14.92 -3.79 -18.44
N LEU A 184 -15.13 -5.11 -18.50
CA LEU A 184 -16.28 -5.76 -17.87
C LEU A 184 -16.22 -5.66 -16.33
N ALA A 185 -15.06 -5.97 -15.75
CA ALA A 185 -14.85 -5.85 -14.30
C ALA A 185 -15.08 -4.41 -13.82
N GLY A 186 -14.53 -3.43 -14.55
CA GLY A 186 -14.71 -2.00 -14.25
C GLY A 186 -16.17 -1.56 -14.30
N ARG A 187 -16.94 -2.03 -15.29
CA ARG A 187 -18.39 -1.76 -15.36
C ARG A 187 -19.13 -2.30 -14.12
N GLY A 188 -18.77 -3.51 -13.65
CA GLY A 188 -19.40 -4.15 -12.50
C GLY A 188 -19.29 -3.35 -11.20
N VAL A 189 -18.18 -2.62 -11.01
CA VAL A 189 -17.93 -1.83 -9.80
C VAL A 189 -18.17 -0.33 -9.98
N SER A 190 -18.54 0.13 -11.19
CA SER A 190 -18.63 1.56 -11.53
C SER A 190 -19.59 2.37 -10.65
N GLY A 191 -20.71 1.78 -10.22
CA GLY A 191 -21.66 2.43 -9.32
C GLY A 191 -21.05 2.78 -7.97
N VAL A 192 -20.38 1.80 -7.34
CA VAL A 192 -19.68 2.00 -6.06
C VAL A 192 -18.49 2.92 -6.23
N VAL A 193 -17.71 2.75 -7.31
CA VAL A 193 -16.51 3.55 -7.57
C VAL A 193 -16.83 5.05 -7.70
N ARG A 194 -17.98 5.40 -8.29
CA ARG A 194 -18.44 6.78 -8.49
C ARG A 194 -19.29 7.33 -7.34
N ALA A 195 -19.63 6.50 -6.35
CA ALA A 195 -20.42 6.95 -5.22
C ALA A 195 -19.64 7.95 -4.36
N ALA A 196 -20.36 8.93 -3.81
CA ALA A 196 -19.81 9.82 -2.80
C ALA A 196 -19.70 9.06 -1.47
N HIS A 197 -18.55 9.19 -0.81
CA HIS A 197 -18.29 8.55 0.48
C HIS A 197 -18.03 9.61 1.54
N THR A 198 -18.65 9.45 2.70
CA THR A 198 -18.43 10.36 3.83
C THR A 198 -17.04 10.09 4.44
N PRO A 199 -16.17 11.10 4.55
CA PRO A 199 -14.90 10.97 5.26
C PRO A 199 -15.12 10.66 6.75
N GLY A 200 -14.22 9.90 7.35
CA GLY A 200 -14.15 9.61 8.77
C GLY A 200 -14.91 8.36 9.22
N THR A 201 -15.68 7.70 8.34
CA THR A 201 -16.54 6.59 8.78
C THR A 201 -15.79 5.28 9.04
N SER A 202 -14.50 5.15 8.68
CA SER A 202 -13.70 4.01 9.15
C SER A 202 -13.01 4.26 10.49
N LEU A 203 -12.93 5.51 10.96
CA LEU A 203 -12.24 5.83 12.22
C LEU A 203 -12.79 5.08 13.45
N PRO A 204 -14.11 4.81 13.57
CA PRO A 204 -14.63 3.99 14.67
C PRO A 204 -14.14 2.53 14.68
N LEU A 205 -13.47 2.06 13.62
CA LEU A 205 -12.86 0.72 13.55
C LEU A 205 -11.49 0.66 14.22
N LEU A 206 -10.91 1.82 14.58
CA LEU A 206 -9.58 1.94 15.15
C LEU A 206 -9.63 1.95 16.68
N ASP A 207 -8.66 1.28 17.32
CA ASP A 207 -8.58 1.21 18.79
C ASP A 207 -8.17 2.55 19.42
N SER A 208 -7.46 3.41 18.69
CA SER A 208 -6.98 4.71 19.14
C SER A 208 -6.97 5.73 18.00
N LEU A 209 -7.30 6.99 18.29
CA LEU A 209 -7.34 8.09 17.32
C LEU A 209 -6.31 9.16 17.69
N GLU A 210 -5.04 8.83 17.49
CA GLU A 210 -3.97 9.82 17.59
C GLU A 210 -3.98 10.75 16.36
N PRO A 211 -3.56 12.03 16.46
CA PRO A 211 -3.74 13.00 15.36
C PRO A 211 -2.99 12.66 14.05
N GLY A 212 -1.88 11.92 14.16
CA GLY A 212 -0.98 11.64 13.04
C GLY A 212 -0.14 12.84 12.59
N PRO A 213 0.50 12.74 11.41
CA PRO A 213 1.49 13.71 10.96
C PRO A 213 0.87 15.03 10.48
N GLY A 214 1.67 16.10 10.53
CA GLY A 214 1.22 17.46 10.25
C GLY A 214 0.64 17.68 8.84
N TRP A 215 1.09 16.92 7.84
CA TRP A 215 0.57 17.01 6.46
C TRP A 215 -0.86 16.47 6.32
N ALA A 216 -1.33 15.68 7.29
CA ALA A 216 -2.68 15.12 7.34
C ALA A 216 -3.58 15.81 8.36
N ALA A 217 -3.09 16.86 9.03
CA ALA A 217 -3.80 17.52 10.13
C ALA A 217 -5.20 18.01 9.71
N GLY A 218 -6.19 17.74 10.56
CA GLY A 218 -7.58 18.12 10.30
C GLY A 218 -8.31 17.22 9.29
N SER A 219 -7.70 16.11 8.86
CA SER A 219 -8.33 15.11 7.99
C SER A 219 -8.40 13.73 8.66
N PRO A 220 -9.35 12.86 8.27
CA PRO A 220 -9.38 11.46 8.72
C PRO A 220 -8.15 10.63 8.34
N VAL A 221 -7.34 11.10 7.38
CA VAL A 221 -6.11 10.43 6.95
C VAL A 221 -5.08 10.38 8.08
N GLY A 222 -4.99 11.41 8.92
CA GLY A 222 -4.00 11.51 9.99
C GLY A 222 -4.11 10.37 11.00
N PRO A 223 -5.25 10.22 11.68
CA PRO A 223 -5.45 9.11 12.61
C PRO A 223 -5.36 7.72 11.97
N ALA A 224 -5.82 7.57 10.74
CA ALA A 224 -5.71 6.31 10.02
C ALA A 224 -4.26 5.92 9.70
N TYR A 225 -3.44 6.90 9.27
CA TYR A 225 -2.01 6.70 9.04
C TYR A 225 -1.28 6.33 10.33
N GLU A 226 -1.59 7.04 11.42
CA GLU A 226 -0.97 6.85 12.72
C GLU A 226 -1.29 5.48 13.33
N ALA A 227 -2.53 5.04 13.21
CA ALA A 227 -2.93 3.70 13.63
C ALA A 227 -2.15 2.62 12.84
N LEU A 228 -1.96 2.81 11.52
CA LEU A 228 -1.21 1.87 10.70
C LEU A 228 0.28 1.86 11.08
N ARG A 229 0.87 3.04 11.28
CA ARG A 229 2.24 3.20 11.77
C ARG A 229 2.44 2.41 13.05
N THR A 230 1.61 2.68 14.06
CA THR A 230 1.66 2.03 15.37
C THR A 230 1.51 0.51 15.26
N ALA A 231 0.57 0.02 14.43
CA ALA A 231 0.36 -1.41 14.26
C ALA A 231 1.53 -2.10 13.53
N ALA A 232 2.06 -1.49 12.48
CA ALA A 232 3.15 -2.04 11.68
C ALA A 232 4.50 -2.03 12.42
N THR A 233 4.79 -0.99 13.21
CA THR A 233 6.04 -0.90 13.97
C THR A 233 6.19 -1.97 15.05
N LYS A 234 5.08 -2.57 15.53
CA LYS A 234 5.14 -3.71 16.47
C LYS A 234 5.92 -4.90 15.93
N GLY A 235 6.00 -5.07 14.61
CA GLY A 235 6.80 -6.13 13.99
C GLY A 235 8.31 -6.02 14.24
N ALA A 236 8.81 -4.85 14.67
CA ALA A 236 10.21 -4.67 15.08
C ALA A 236 10.61 -5.60 16.23
N GLY A 237 9.68 -5.92 17.14
CA GLY A 237 9.93 -6.83 18.28
C GLY A 237 10.20 -8.28 17.89
N LEU A 238 10.12 -8.62 16.61
CA LEU A 238 10.48 -9.93 16.06
C LEU A 238 11.96 -10.02 15.65
N LEU A 239 12.71 -8.92 15.77
CA LEU A 239 14.13 -8.81 15.48
C LEU A 239 14.90 -8.58 16.78
N ASP A 240 16.13 -9.08 16.85
CA ASP A 240 17.07 -8.64 17.88
C ASP A 240 17.61 -7.23 17.57
N ASP A 241 18.26 -6.61 18.56
CA ASP A 241 18.75 -5.22 18.43
C ASP A 241 19.73 -5.03 17.26
N ALA A 242 20.54 -6.04 16.96
CA ALA A 242 21.50 -5.97 15.86
C ALA A 242 20.79 -6.03 14.50
N ASP A 243 19.82 -6.93 14.34
CA ASP A 243 18.97 -7.06 13.15
C ASP A 243 18.12 -5.81 12.95
N LEU A 244 17.52 -5.29 14.01
CA LEU A 244 16.74 -4.07 13.97
C LEU A 244 17.59 -2.86 13.53
N GLY A 245 18.75 -2.66 14.15
CA GLY A 245 19.65 -1.55 13.79
C GLY A 245 20.15 -1.63 12.35
N LEU A 246 20.45 -2.85 11.86
CA LEU A 246 20.82 -3.05 10.46
C LEU A 246 19.68 -2.66 9.50
N VAL A 247 18.46 -3.11 9.78
CA VAL A 247 17.29 -2.81 8.92
C VAL A 247 17.06 -1.30 8.88
N GLN A 248 17.06 -0.65 10.04
CA GLN A 248 16.87 0.80 10.16
C GLN A 248 17.94 1.58 9.39
N GLN A 249 19.22 1.24 9.56
CA GLN A 249 20.31 1.92 8.87
C GLN A 249 20.22 1.75 7.35
N THR A 250 19.99 0.52 6.87
CA THR A 250 19.92 0.24 5.43
C THR A 250 18.73 0.95 4.78
N VAL A 251 17.58 1.03 5.48
CA VAL A 251 16.41 1.76 4.98
C VAL A 251 16.62 3.28 5.08
N ALA A 252 17.31 3.78 6.10
CA ALA A 252 17.67 5.20 6.20
C ALA A 252 18.55 5.65 5.01
N ASP A 253 19.51 4.82 4.61
CA ASP A 253 20.43 5.10 3.50
C ASP A 253 19.82 4.85 2.11
N TRP A 254 18.64 4.23 2.05
CA TRP A 254 17.97 3.93 0.78
C TRP A 254 17.54 5.21 0.05
N ASP A 255 17.78 5.23 -1.26
CA ASP A 255 17.60 6.37 -2.16
C ASP A 255 16.40 6.21 -3.12
N GLY A 256 15.57 5.18 -2.93
CA GLY A 256 14.44 4.88 -3.82
C GLY A 256 14.75 3.83 -4.89
N THR A 257 16.03 3.52 -5.14
CA THR A 257 16.42 2.59 -6.20
C THR A 257 15.96 1.16 -5.90
N HIS A 258 15.78 0.35 -6.95
CA HIS A 258 15.57 -1.09 -6.77
C HIS A 258 16.93 -1.76 -6.54
N PRO A 259 17.07 -2.64 -5.53
CA PRO A 259 18.32 -3.33 -5.29
C PRO A 259 18.82 -4.09 -6.54
N PRO A 260 20.15 -4.13 -6.77
CA PRO A 260 20.75 -4.83 -7.91
C PRO A 260 20.40 -6.32 -7.91
N ALA A 261 20.47 -6.96 -9.10
CA ALA A 261 20.13 -8.38 -9.26
C ALA A 261 20.92 -9.27 -8.30
N VAL A 262 22.22 -9.02 -8.18
CA VAL A 262 23.04 -9.50 -7.05
C VAL A 262 23.07 -8.39 -6.03
N TRP A 263 22.60 -8.66 -4.80
CA TRP A 263 22.56 -7.69 -3.70
C TRP A 263 23.50 -8.17 -2.58
N PRO A 264 24.80 -7.83 -2.65
CA PRO A 264 25.81 -8.31 -1.69
C PRO A 264 25.53 -7.91 -0.24
N GLU A 265 24.93 -6.74 -0.04
CA GLU A 265 24.61 -6.19 1.27
C GLU A 265 23.37 -6.84 1.90
N LEU A 266 22.63 -7.67 1.14
CA LEU A 266 21.47 -8.37 1.67
C LEU A 266 21.92 -9.44 2.69
N PRO A 267 21.38 -9.46 3.92
CA PRO A 267 21.87 -10.34 4.97
C PRO A 267 21.79 -11.81 4.60
N ASP A 268 22.76 -12.58 5.10
CA ASP A 268 22.80 -14.02 4.90
C ASP A 268 21.55 -14.68 5.50
N ARG A 269 20.95 -15.55 4.70
CA ARG A 269 19.68 -16.21 5.04
C ARG A 269 19.78 -17.10 6.28
N ALA A 270 20.92 -17.76 6.51
CA ALA A 270 21.08 -18.67 7.64
C ALA A 270 21.47 -17.92 8.92
N LYS A 271 22.22 -16.81 8.78
CA LYS A 271 22.73 -16.06 9.94
C LYS A 271 21.76 -15.00 10.45
N ARG A 272 21.07 -14.28 9.54
CA ARG A 272 20.21 -13.13 9.87
C ARG A 272 18.89 -13.18 9.10
N PRO A 273 18.11 -14.26 9.23
CA PRO A 273 16.89 -14.47 8.44
C PRO A 273 15.83 -13.38 8.67
N GLY A 274 15.74 -12.83 9.89
CA GLY A 274 14.80 -11.77 10.25
C GLY A 274 15.11 -10.46 9.53
N ALA A 275 16.32 -9.94 9.68
CA ALA A 275 16.76 -8.74 8.96
C ALA A 275 16.65 -8.89 7.44
N ARG A 276 16.99 -10.07 6.91
CA ARG A 276 16.85 -10.37 5.48
C ARG A 276 15.40 -10.22 5.00
N LEU A 277 14.44 -10.82 5.71
CA LEU A 277 13.02 -10.73 5.33
C LEU A 277 12.49 -9.30 5.44
N ALA A 278 12.84 -8.57 6.51
CA ALA A 278 12.43 -7.18 6.68
C ALA A 278 12.97 -6.27 5.56
N LEU A 279 14.25 -6.41 5.18
CA LEU A 279 14.85 -5.65 4.08
C LEU A 279 14.28 -6.01 2.72
N LEU A 280 14.00 -7.29 2.48
CA LEU A 280 13.30 -7.70 1.26
C LEU A 280 11.90 -7.10 1.22
N ALA A 281 11.13 -7.19 2.30
CA ALA A 281 9.79 -6.58 2.37
C ALA A 281 9.82 -5.06 2.14
N ALA A 282 10.84 -4.37 2.67
CA ALA A 282 11.04 -2.94 2.51
C ALA A 282 11.44 -2.52 1.09
N LEU A 283 12.41 -3.19 0.48
CA LEU A 283 13.09 -2.65 -0.71
C LEU A 283 12.81 -3.44 -2.00
N ALA A 284 12.56 -4.75 -1.89
CA ALA A 284 12.34 -5.65 -3.02
C ALA A 284 11.43 -6.84 -2.66
N PRO A 285 10.16 -6.62 -2.27
CA PRO A 285 9.27 -7.65 -1.71
C PRO A 285 9.00 -8.80 -2.70
N TYR A 286 9.03 -8.50 -4.00
CA TYR A 286 8.91 -9.47 -5.09
C TYR A 286 10.04 -10.51 -5.13
N ARG A 287 11.15 -10.29 -4.40
CA ARG A 287 12.30 -11.21 -4.31
C ARG A 287 12.23 -12.17 -3.12
N ILE A 288 11.23 -12.07 -2.25
CA ILE A 288 11.05 -13.03 -1.14
C ILE A 288 10.78 -14.41 -1.73
N THR A 289 11.52 -15.42 -1.26
CA THR A 289 11.41 -16.82 -1.69
C THR A 289 10.91 -17.73 -0.58
N ASP A 290 10.44 -18.93 -0.94
CA ASP A 290 10.10 -19.99 0.04
C ASP A 290 11.27 -20.28 1.00
N ALA A 291 12.50 -20.24 0.50
CA ALA A 291 13.68 -20.47 1.32
C ALA A 291 13.95 -19.34 2.33
N ASP A 292 13.67 -18.08 1.98
CA ASP A 292 13.80 -16.96 2.93
C ASP A 292 12.77 -17.10 4.06
N VAL A 293 11.52 -17.44 3.71
CA VAL A 293 10.46 -17.65 4.71
C VAL A 293 10.75 -18.88 5.56
N ALA A 294 11.16 -20.01 4.98
CA ALA A 294 11.45 -21.23 5.72
C ALA A 294 12.63 -21.07 6.68
N ALA A 295 13.64 -20.26 6.33
CA ALA A 295 14.78 -20.00 7.19
C ALA A 295 14.42 -19.18 8.44
N TRP A 296 13.46 -18.26 8.31
CA TRP A 296 13.02 -17.44 9.44
C TRP A 296 11.89 -18.07 10.24
N ARG A 297 10.90 -18.65 9.56
CA ARG A 297 9.65 -19.13 10.15
C ARG A 297 9.82 -20.53 10.75
N VAL A 298 10.69 -20.60 11.73
CA VAL A 298 10.89 -21.76 12.62
C VAL A 298 10.12 -21.52 13.93
N PRO A 299 9.80 -22.55 14.74
CA PRO A 299 9.15 -22.35 16.03
C PRO A 299 9.92 -21.33 16.90
N PRO A 300 9.26 -20.33 17.51
CA PRO A 300 7.80 -20.20 17.70
C PRO A 300 7.06 -19.33 16.64
N TYR A 301 7.69 -18.95 15.52
CA TYR A 301 7.12 -17.99 14.57
C TYR A 301 5.96 -18.57 13.72
N THR A 302 4.87 -17.81 13.63
CA THR A 302 3.62 -18.19 12.95
C THR A 302 3.31 -17.31 11.73
N ASP A 303 2.17 -17.53 11.07
CA ASP A 303 1.66 -16.62 10.03
C ASP A 303 1.51 -15.19 10.58
N HIS A 304 1.00 -15.05 11.81
CA HIS A 304 0.86 -13.78 12.50
C HIS A 304 2.21 -13.06 12.60
N CYS A 305 3.26 -13.77 13.03
CA CYS A 305 4.61 -13.21 13.11
C CYS A 305 5.12 -12.81 11.72
N LEU A 306 4.92 -13.64 10.68
CA LEU A 306 5.37 -13.33 9.32
C LEU A 306 4.71 -12.07 8.77
N VAL A 307 3.38 -11.94 8.93
CA VAL A 307 2.65 -10.74 8.46
C VAL A 307 3.15 -9.50 9.20
N HIS A 308 3.39 -9.57 10.51
CA HIS A 308 3.95 -8.44 11.26
C HIS A 308 5.38 -8.08 10.84
N LEU A 309 6.26 -9.05 10.59
CA LEU A 309 7.63 -8.77 10.14
C LEU A 309 7.64 -8.13 8.75
N VAL A 310 6.81 -8.64 7.83
CA VAL A 310 6.65 -8.07 6.48
C VAL A 310 6.05 -6.67 6.57
N ALA A 311 5.04 -6.46 7.42
CA ALA A 311 4.44 -5.15 7.64
C ALA A 311 5.44 -4.14 8.24
N TYR A 312 6.31 -4.58 9.16
CA TYR A 312 7.38 -3.75 9.70
C TYR A 312 8.34 -3.29 8.60
N GLY A 313 8.86 -4.22 7.78
CA GLY A 313 9.72 -3.87 6.66
C GLY A 313 9.01 -2.95 5.64
N ALA A 314 7.74 -3.24 5.34
CA ALA A 314 6.94 -2.41 4.46
C ALA A 314 6.79 -0.98 4.98
N PHE A 315 6.49 -0.83 6.27
CA PHE A 315 6.29 0.48 6.89
C PHE A 315 7.61 1.22 7.13
N ALA A 316 8.73 0.53 7.38
CA ALA A 316 10.04 1.18 7.46
C ALA A 316 10.37 1.95 6.16
N ALA A 317 10.03 1.38 5.00
CA ALA A 317 10.17 2.08 3.73
C ALA A 317 9.18 3.24 3.54
N VAL A 318 7.96 3.13 4.10
CA VAL A 318 6.97 4.23 4.12
C VAL A 318 7.48 5.39 4.98
N ASP A 319 8.00 5.09 6.17
CA ASP A 319 8.57 6.05 7.11
C ASP A 319 9.78 6.79 6.49
N ARG A 320 10.64 6.07 5.77
CA ARG A 320 11.75 6.68 5.00
C ARG A 320 11.28 7.66 3.92
N ILE A 321 10.19 7.33 3.23
CA ILE A 321 9.61 8.18 2.19
C ILE A 321 8.96 9.41 2.83
N GLU A 322 8.17 9.21 3.89
CA GLU A 322 7.43 10.26 4.59
C GLU A 322 8.38 11.27 5.25
N SER A 323 9.41 10.79 5.96
CA SER A 323 10.41 11.65 6.63
C SER A 323 11.24 12.50 5.67
N ALA A 324 11.29 12.14 4.39
CA ALA A 324 12.02 12.88 3.36
C ALA A 324 11.11 13.69 2.43
N LEU A 325 9.84 13.86 2.78
CA LEU A 325 8.96 14.75 2.03
C LEU A 325 9.50 16.18 2.05
N PRO A 326 9.54 16.90 0.91
CA PRO A 326 9.95 18.29 0.87
C PRO A 326 9.19 19.15 1.88
N ALA A 327 9.91 20.01 2.61
CA ALA A 327 9.31 20.91 3.61
C ALA A 327 8.19 21.78 3.04
N SER A 328 8.24 22.12 1.74
CA SER A 328 7.18 22.87 1.05
C SER A 328 5.84 22.14 1.00
N LEU A 329 5.83 20.80 1.06
CA LEU A 329 4.61 20.00 1.14
C LEU A 329 4.05 19.98 2.56
N THR A 330 4.92 19.83 3.56
CA THR A 330 4.53 19.62 4.97
C THR A 330 4.37 20.91 5.77
N ALA A 331 4.91 22.03 5.28
CA ALA A 331 4.73 23.35 5.90
C ALA A 331 3.26 23.75 5.87
N ARG A 332 2.69 23.91 7.07
CA ARG A 332 1.41 24.59 7.26
C ARG A 332 1.57 26.02 6.74
N LEU A 333 0.66 26.46 5.87
CA LEU A 333 0.49 27.89 5.69
C LEU A 333 -0.05 28.41 7.02
N GLU A 334 0.82 28.98 7.84
CA GLU A 334 0.37 29.94 8.84
C GLU A 334 -0.40 31.00 8.04
N ASN A 335 -1.71 31.06 8.25
CA ASN A 335 -2.55 32.06 7.61
C ASN A 335 -1.96 33.44 7.91
N ARG A 336 -1.55 34.15 6.86
CA ARG A 336 -1.46 35.61 6.90
C ARG A 336 -2.86 36.19 6.87
#